data_AF-A0A1H6KWV0-F1
#
_entry.id   AF-A0A1H6KWV0-F1
#
_cell.length_a   1.000
_cell.length_b   1.000
_cell.length_c   1.000
_cell.angle_alpha   90.00
_cell.angle_beta   90.00
_cell.angle_gamma   90.00
#
_symmetry.space_group_name_H-M   'P 1'
#
loop_
_entity.id
_entity.type
_entity.pdbx_description
1 polymer ?
#
loop_
_entity_poly.entity_id
_entity_poly.type
_entity_poly.pdbx_seq_one_letter_code
_entity_poly.pdbx_strand_id
1 'polypeptide(L)' 'MKVKELIAKLEKLEPDLEIYGYTEDGSLAKPNKPFYVFDIDGVDVQIAETFRDENRSPCITFGESENSRKVAFLNVTTDF' A
#
# COMPACT_ATOMS: atom_id res chain seq x y z
N MET A 1 -1.70 7.99 -4.74
CA MET A 1 -0.48 8.83 -4.71
C MET A 1 0.50 8.28 -5.72
N LYS A 2 1.21 9.12 -6.48
CA LYS A 2 2.32 8.69 -7.35
C LYS A 2 3.62 8.66 -6.55
N VAL A 3 4.62 7.88 -6.99
CA VAL A 3 5.95 7.80 -6.32
C VAL A 3 6.56 9.18 -6.09
N LYS A 4 6.55 10.06 -7.09
CA LYS A 4 7.09 11.44 -6.97
C LYS A 4 6.42 12.28 -5.88
N GLU A 5 5.13 12.07 -5.63
CA GLU A 5 4.37 12.80 -4.61
C GLU A 5 4.70 12.28 -3.22
N LEU A 6 4.93 10.96 -3.11
CA LEU A 6 5.38 10.33 -1.87
C LEU A 6 6.79 10.80 -1.51
N ILE A 7 7.73 10.79 -2.46
CA ILE A 7 9.10 11.32 -2.26
C ILE A 7 9.05 12.74 -1.72
N ALA A 8 8.29 13.64 -2.35
CA ALA A 8 8.18 15.03 -1.92
C ALA A 8 7.57 15.21 -0.51
N LYS A 9 6.85 14.21 0.01
CA LYS A 9 6.38 14.19 1.40
C LYS A 9 7.44 13.65 2.36
N LEU A 10 8.13 12.58 1.97
CA LEU A 10 9.19 11.96 2.77
C LEU A 10 10.42 12.85 2.92
N GLU A 11 10.78 13.62 1.88
CA GLU A 11 11.89 14.59 1.89
C GLU A 11 11.74 15.69 2.95
N LYS A 12 10.55 15.86 3.54
CA LYS A 12 10.28 16.83 4.60
C LYS A 12 10.49 16.27 6.01
N LEU A 13 10.74 14.97 6.13
CA LEU A 13 10.93 14.27 7.40
C LEU A 13 12.42 14.14 7.72
N GLU A 14 12.73 13.82 8.98
CA GLU A 14 14.10 13.45 9.37
C GLU A 14 14.48 12.09 8.73
N PRO A 15 15.64 11.98 8.04
CA PRO A 15 15.97 10.78 7.25
C PRO A 15 16.07 9.47 8.02
N ASP A 16 16.40 9.52 9.31
CA ASP A 16 16.64 8.34 10.15
C ASP A 16 15.38 7.88 10.90
N LEU A 17 14.20 8.48 10.63
CA LEU A 17 12.95 8.04 11.22
C LEU A 17 12.43 6.76 10.56
N GLU A 18 11.92 5.85 11.39
CA GLU A 18 11.16 4.69 10.93
C GLU A 18 9.79 5.13 10.37
N ILE A 19 9.33 4.42 9.35
CA ILE A 19 8.05 4.70 8.68
C ILE A 19 7.14 3.49 8.86
N TYR A 20 6.01 3.72 9.54
CA TYR A 20 4.94 2.73 9.67
C TYR A 20 3.71 3.14 8.85
N GLY A 21 3.09 2.15 8.21
CA GLY A 21 1.75 2.29 7.66
C GLY A 21 0.73 2.03 8.76
N TYR A 22 -0.38 2.78 8.80
CA TYR A 22 -1.50 2.43 9.67
C TYR A 22 -2.84 2.68 8.98
N THR A 23 -3.87 1.96 9.44
CA THR A 23 -5.25 2.16 8.99
C THR A 23 -6.23 1.95 10.14
N GLU A 24 -7.28 2.77 10.15
CA GLU A 24 -8.46 2.66 11.02
C GLU A 24 -9.67 2.12 10.24
N ASP A 25 -9.46 1.58 9.03
CA ASP A 25 -10.53 1.03 8.22
C ASP A 25 -11.27 -0.08 8.99
N GLY A 26 -12.57 0.12 9.18
CA GLY A 26 -13.44 -0.77 9.93
C GLY A 26 -13.51 -2.19 9.38
N SER A 27 -13.20 -2.39 8.08
CA SER A 27 -13.12 -3.72 7.47
C SER A 27 -11.94 -4.56 7.99
N LEU A 28 -10.90 -3.90 8.50
CA LEU A 28 -9.74 -4.56 9.10
C LEU A 28 -9.81 -4.54 10.63
N ALA A 29 -10.42 -3.50 11.21
CA ALA A 29 -10.57 -3.35 12.67
C ALA A 29 -11.24 -4.55 13.34
N LYS A 30 -10.72 -4.95 14.51
CA LYS A 30 -11.32 -5.98 15.38
C LYS A 30 -11.86 -5.31 16.64
N PRO A 31 -12.81 -5.93 17.38
CA PRO A 31 -13.40 -5.34 18.59
C PRO A 31 -12.39 -4.81 19.62
N ASN A 32 -11.21 -5.45 19.73
CA ASN A 32 -10.14 -5.06 20.65
C ASN A 32 -8.88 -4.50 19.93
N LYS A 33 -8.97 -4.20 18.64
CA LYS A 33 -7.87 -3.65 17.83
C LYS A 33 -8.44 -2.66 16.80
N PRO A 34 -8.63 -1.39 17.20
CA PRO A 34 -9.31 -0.38 16.37
C PRO A 34 -8.48 0.10 15.18
N PHE A 35 -7.16 -0.16 15.17
CA PHE A 35 -6.27 0.17 14.07
C PHE A 35 -5.28 -0.96 13.82
N TYR A 36 -4.79 -1.06 12.58
CA TYR A 36 -3.68 -1.93 12.21
C TYR A 36 -2.48 -1.10 11.87
N VAL A 37 -1.34 -1.47 12.45
CA VAL A 37 -0.01 -0.96 12.10
C VAL A 37 0.66 -2.01 11.24
N PHE A 38 1.36 -1.54 10.23
CA PHE A 38 2.17 -2.34 9.34
C PHE A 38 3.56 -1.75 9.23
N ASP A 39 4.56 -2.62 9.29
CA ASP A 39 5.93 -2.30 8.94
C ASP A 39 6.12 -2.38 7.42
N ILE A 40 7.08 -1.63 6.88
CA ILE A 40 7.41 -1.62 5.44
C ILE A 40 8.59 -2.56 5.21
N ASP A 41 8.29 -3.75 4.71
CA ASP A 41 9.27 -4.80 4.39
C ASP A 41 10.05 -4.49 3.09
N GLY A 42 9.44 -3.73 2.17
CA GLY A 42 10.14 -3.35 0.95
C GLY A 42 9.33 -2.51 -0.03
N VAL A 43 9.99 -2.15 -1.14
CA VAL A 43 9.38 -1.44 -2.26
C VAL A 43 9.73 -2.18 -3.55
N ASP A 44 8.73 -2.48 -4.36
CA ASP A 44 8.94 -3.12 -5.65
C ASP A 44 8.07 -2.52 -6.76
N VAL A 45 8.31 -3.00 -7.99
CA VAL A 45 7.49 -2.68 -9.15
C VAL A 45 7.01 -3.98 -9.77
N GLN A 46 5.69 -4.10 -9.89
CA GLN A 46 5.05 -5.22 -10.58
C GLN A 46 4.31 -4.74 -11.83
N ILE A 47 4.14 -5.65 -12.79
CA ILE A 47 3.14 -5.49 -13.84
C ILE A 47 1.81 -5.98 -13.26
N ALA A 48 0.82 -5.10 -13.23
CA ALA A 48 -0.49 -5.40 -12.65
C ALA A 48 -1.62 -4.65 -13.36
N GLU A 49 -2.80 -5.25 -13.34
CA GLU A 49 -4.06 -4.64 -13.72
C GLU A 49 -4.86 -4.28 -12.47
N THR A 50 -5.27 -3.02 -12.35
CA THR A 50 -6.09 -2.52 -11.24
C THR A 50 -7.51 -2.29 -11.72
N PHE A 51 -8.49 -2.83 -11.02
CA PHE A 51 -9.90 -2.68 -11.36
C PHE A 51 -10.75 -2.53 -10.08
N ARG A 52 -12.06 -2.38 -10.25
CA ARG A 52 -13.02 -2.49 -9.14
C ARG A 52 -13.98 -3.63 -9.41
N ASP A 53 -14.27 -4.42 -8.40
CA ASP A 53 -15.25 -5.50 -8.50
C ASP A 53 -16.70 -4.96 -8.54
N GLU A 54 -17.68 -5.86 -8.60
CA GLU A 54 -19.11 -5.54 -8.60
C GLU A 54 -19.57 -4.75 -7.36
N ASN A 55 -18.86 -4.91 -6.24
CA ASN A 55 -19.10 -4.18 -4.99
C ASN A 55 -18.31 -2.86 -4.90
N ARG A 56 -17.63 -2.47 -5.99
CA ARG A 56 -16.71 -1.33 -6.07
C ARG A 56 -15.48 -1.46 -5.18
N SER A 57 -15.13 -2.65 -4.69
CA SER A 57 -13.90 -2.89 -3.94
C SER A 57 -12.70 -2.75 -4.87
N PRO A 58 -11.59 -2.13 -4.43
CA PRO A 58 -10.37 -2.07 -5.23
C PRO A 58 -9.75 -3.47 -5.34
N CYS A 59 -9.48 -3.91 -6.57
CA CYS A 59 -8.89 -5.20 -6.86
C CYS A 59 -7.63 -5.05 -7.72
N ILE A 60 -6.74 -6.04 -7.61
CA ILE A 60 -5.51 -6.08 -8.39
C ILE A 60 -5.19 -7.51 -8.82
N THR A 61 -4.76 -7.65 -10.07
CA THR A 61 -4.24 -8.90 -10.63
C THR A 61 -2.81 -8.67 -11.07
N PHE A 62 -1.91 -9.55 -10.65
CA PHE A 62 -0.50 -9.50 -11.05
C PHE A 62 -0.29 -10.26 -12.37
N GLY A 63 0.64 -9.79 -13.19
CA GLY A 63 0.97 -10.36 -14.49
C GLY A 63 0.51 -9.51 -15.67
N GLU A 64 0.87 -9.96 -16.88
CA GLU A 64 0.53 -9.27 -18.11
C GLU A 64 -0.92 -9.53 -18.53
N SER A 65 -1.59 -8.45 -18.92
CA SER A 65 -2.91 -8.41 -19.56
C SER A 65 -2.98 -7.21 -20.51
N GLU A 66 -4.02 -7.12 -21.34
CA GLU A 66 -4.21 -5.99 -22.26
C GLU A 66 -4.24 -4.62 -21.55
N ASN A 67 -4.69 -4.57 -20.29
CA ASN A 67 -4.79 -3.34 -19.50
C ASN A 67 -3.71 -3.24 -18.40
N SER A 68 -2.79 -4.19 -18.34
CA SER A 68 -1.75 -4.23 -17.33
C SER A 68 -0.77 -3.06 -17.48
N ARG A 69 -0.22 -2.59 -16.36
CA ARG A 69 0.78 -1.52 -16.34
C ARG A 69 1.76 -1.73 -15.19
N LYS A 70 2.90 -1.03 -15.25
CA LYS A 70 3.82 -0.96 -14.11
C LYS A 70 3.17 -0.20 -12.95
N VAL A 71 3.15 -0.82 -11.79
CA VAL A 71 2.65 -0.27 -10.52
C VAL A 71 3.72 -0.49 -9.45
N ALA A 72 4.00 0.53 -8.66
CA ALA A 72 4.90 0.42 -7.52
C ALA A 72 4.12 0.00 -6.28
N PHE A 73 4.70 -0.90 -5.48
CA PHE A 73 4.11 -1.41 -4.25
C PHE A 73 5.00 -1.11 -3.06
N LEU A 74 4.35 -0.77 -1.94
CA LEU A 74 4.93 -0.86 -0.61
C LEU A 74 4.51 -2.21 -0.06
N ASN A 75 5.47 -3.11 0.11
CA ASN A 75 5.23 -4.39 0.75
C ASN A 75 5.20 -4.17 2.24
N VAL A 76 4.10 -4.61 2.86
CA VAL A 76 3.86 -4.34 4.28
C VAL A 76 3.56 -5.62 5.03
N THR A 77 4.01 -5.69 6.28
CA THR A 77 3.82 -6.84 7.17
C THR A 77 3.26 -6.38 8.51
N THR A 78 2.53 -7.27 9.19
CA THR A 78 2.11 -7.06 10.59
C THR A 78 3.03 -7.74 11.59
N ASP A 79 4.09 -8.39 11.10
CA ASP A 79 5.07 -9.12 11.90
C ASP A 79 6.33 -8.25 12.01
N PHE A 80 6.44 -7.52 13.12
CA PHE A 80 7.56 -6.65 13.47
C PHE A 80 7.82 -6.68 14.99
#